data_AF-T1BFZ5-F1
#
_entry.id   AF-T1BFZ5-F1
#
_cell.length_a   1.000
_cell.length_b   1.000
_cell.length_c   1.000
_cell.angle_alpha   90.00
_cell.angle_beta   90.00
_cell.angle_gamma   90.00
#
_symmetry.space_group_name_H-M   'P 1'
#
loop_
_entity.id
_entity.type
_entity.pdbx_description
1 polymer ?
#
loop_
_entity_poly.entity_id
_entity_poly.type
_entity_poly.pdbx_seq_one_letter_code
_entity_poly.pdbx_strand_id
1 'polypeptide(L)'
;MCRLFGISASGYYAWRDRPTCQRALQDVWLTAQIHAIHRFSQESYGAPRIHAELALEHRIHIGRKRVARLMRLAGLRGISRRRFVRTTTPEKHVILPPDLVERHFRILELDRLWVADITYIPTWMGFMYLAMALDACSRKVVGWAMENHLRTELVVAAIDMALGQRHPQGHPSLGPRVPIHQFRLRQTLPGNGRDPFGRFSR
;
A
#
# COMPACT_ATOMS: atom_id res chain seq x y z
N MET A 1 -7.09 15.70 52.52
CA MET A 1 -7.15 14.98 51.22
C MET A 1 -7.71 13.56 51.37
N CYS A 2 -7.03 12.59 52.00
CA CYS A 2 -7.49 11.18 52.03
C CYS A 2 -8.87 10.95 52.69
N ARG A 3 -9.21 11.68 53.78
CA ARG A 3 -10.55 11.63 54.41
C ARG A 3 -11.68 12.14 53.50
N LEU A 4 -11.38 13.10 52.63
CA LEU A 4 -12.36 13.69 51.70
C LEU A 4 -12.74 12.69 50.59
N PHE A 5 -11.78 11.86 50.17
CA PHE A 5 -11.96 10.86 49.12
C PHE A 5 -12.29 9.45 49.66
N GLY A 6 -12.43 9.27 50.98
CA GLY A 6 -12.73 7.97 51.59
C GLY A 6 -11.63 6.90 51.43
N ILE A 7 -10.37 7.30 51.28
CA ILE A 7 -9.24 6.40 51.05
C ILE A 7 -8.36 6.33 52.30
N SER A 8 -7.76 5.18 52.60
CA SER A 8 -6.79 5.06 53.69
C SER A 8 -5.50 5.84 53.38
N ALA A 9 -4.90 6.43 54.41
CA ALA A 9 -3.62 7.14 54.27
C ALA A 9 -2.51 6.20 53.78
N SER A 10 -2.47 4.96 54.28
CA SER A 10 -1.53 3.93 53.84
C SER A 10 -1.70 3.54 52.38
N GLY A 11 -2.94 3.44 51.89
CA GLY A 11 -3.23 3.17 50.48
C GLY A 11 -2.79 4.30 49.55
N TYR A 12 -2.97 5.56 49.99
CA TYR A 12 -2.50 6.73 49.25
C TYR A 12 -0.97 6.75 49.11
N TYR A 13 -0.23 6.55 50.20
CA TYR A 13 1.23 6.53 50.15
C TYR A 13 1.77 5.30 49.40
N ALA A 14 1.16 4.13 49.57
CA ALA A 14 1.51 2.93 48.81
C ALA A 14 1.26 3.07 47.30
N TRP A 15 0.24 3.83 46.90
CA TRP A 15 0.01 4.17 45.49
C TRP A 15 1.02 5.20 44.98
N ARG A 16 1.30 6.25 45.77
CA ARG A 16 2.21 7.33 45.42
C ARG A 16 3.64 6.82 45.22
N ASP A 17 4.07 5.92 46.10
CA ASP A 17 5.43 5.40 46.11
C ASP A 17 5.54 4.09 45.29
N ARG A 18 4.47 3.71 44.56
CA ARG A 18 4.45 2.47 43.76
C ARG A 18 5.39 2.60 42.56
N PRO A 19 6.42 1.75 42.43
CA PRO A 19 7.30 1.80 41.27
C PRO A 19 6.54 1.46 39.98
N THR A 20 7.01 2.00 38.86
CA THR A 20 6.44 1.70 37.53
C THR A 20 6.43 0.21 37.29
N CYS A 21 5.25 -0.35 36.99
CA CYS A 21 5.12 -1.78 36.75
C CYS A 21 5.90 -2.20 35.49
N GLN A 22 6.33 -3.45 35.43
CA GLN A 22 7.07 -4.00 34.28
C GLN A 22 6.35 -3.77 32.94
N ARG A 23 5.00 -3.80 32.94
CA ARG A 23 4.19 -3.49 31.76
C ARG A 23 4.35 -2.04 31.28
N ALA A 24 4.46 -1.09 32.21
CA ALA A 24 4.66 0.32 31.86
C ALA A 24 6.05 0.52 31.23
N LEU A 25 7.09 -0.11 31.77
CA LEU A 25 8.44 -0.08 31.19
C LEU A 25 8.47 -0.69 29.77
N GLN A 26 7.79 -1.83 29.58
CA GLN A 26 7.64 -2.43 28.26
C GLN A 26 6.87 -1.53 27.28
N ASP A 27 5.82 -0.85 27.75
CA ASP A 27 5.05 0.08 26.91
C ASP A 27 5.92 1.27 26.47
N VAL A 28 6.80 1.79 27.34
CA VAL A 28 7.75 2.85 26.99
C VAL A 28 8.71 2.38 25.90
N TRP A 29 9.36 1.24 26.10
CA TRP A 29 10.27 0.65 25.10
C TRP A 29 9.57 0.39 23.76
N LEU A 30 8.37 -0.18 23.81
CA LEU A 30 7.60 -0.48 22.61
C LEU A 30 7.14 0.78 21.89
N THR A 31 6.80 1.84 22.63
CA THR A 31 6.43 3.14 22.05
C THR A 31 7.62 3.75 21.29
N ALA A 32 8.84 3.60 21.80
CA ALA A 32 10.05 4.03 21.09
C ALA A 32 10.24 3.27 19.75
N GLN A 33 10.05 1.95 19.76
CA GLN A 33 10.10 1.15 18.52
C GLN A 33 9.02 1.58 17.51
N ILE A 34 7.79 1.82 17.98
CA ILE A 34 6.69 2.30 17.16
C ILE A 34 7.03 3.67 16.53
N HIS A 35 7.64 4.59 17.28
CA HIS A 35 8.11 5.87 16.76
C HIS A 35 9.15 5.71 15.66
N ALA A 36 10.14 4.83 15.86
CA ALA A 36 11.19 4.58 14.88
C ALA A 36 10.61 4.07 13.56
N ILE A 37 9.71 3.07 13.61
CA ILE A 37 9.03 2.52 12.44
C ILE A 37 8.15 3.57 11.76
N HIS A 38 7.39 4.35 12.55
CA HIS A 38 6.52 5.40 12.02
C HIS A 38 7.33 6.45 11.26
N ARG A 39 8.44 6.92 11.83
CA ARG A 39 9.36 7.87 11.18
C ARG A 39 10.03 7.28 9.94
N PHE A 40 10.49 6.04 10.00
CA PHE A 40 11.06 5.33 8.86
C PHE A 40 10.09 5.25 7.69
N SER A 41 8.80 5.04 7.97
CA SER A 41 7.74 5.01 6.97
C SER A 41 7.31 6.40 6.45
N GLN A 42 8.04 7.46 6.77
CA GLN A 42 7.64 8.85 6.51
C GLN A 42 6.22 9.15 7.03
N GLU A 43 5.94 8.67 8.25
CA GLU A 43 4.65 8.85 8.95
C GLU A 43 3.44 8.20 8.25
N SER A 44 3.67 7.41 7.19
CA SER A 44 2.59 6.81 6.42
C SER A 44 1.94 5.61 7.13
N TYR A 45 2.68 4.89 7.98
CA TYR A 45 2.19 3.65 8.58
C TYR A 45 1.22 3.89 9.74
N GLY A 46 0.02 3.31 9.65
CA GLY A 46 -0.91 3.19 10.76
C GLY A 46 -0.67 1.92 11.59
N ALA A 47 -1.45 1.77 12.67
CA ALA A 47 -1.36 0.61 13.58
C ALA A 47 -1.32 -0.78 12.89
N PRO A 48 -2.06 -1.04 11.79
CA PRO A 48 -1.99 -2.35 11.12
C PRO A 48 -0.62 -2.62 10.48
N ARG A 49 -0.02 -1.61 9.86
CA ARG A 49 1.29 -1.74 9.19
C ARG A 49 2.43 -1.79 10.20
N ILE A 50 2.38 -0.94 11.23
CA ILE A 50 3.36 -1.01 12.33
C ILE A 50 3.31 -2.36 13.02
N HIS A 51 2.12 -2.92 13.26
CA HIS A 51 1.99 -4.27 13.82
C HIS A 51 2.63 -5.35 12.92
N ALA A 52 2.43 -5.26 11.61
CA ALA A 52 3.04 -6.20 10.66
C ALA A 52 4.56 -6.06 10.66
N GLU A 53 5.09 -4.83 10.62
CA GLU A 53 6.53 -4.55 10.66
C GLU A 53 7.17 -5.11 11.94
N LEU A 54 6.55 -4.83 13.10
CA LEU A 54 7.01 -5.34 14.39
C LEU A 54 7.09 -6.86 14.40
N ALA A 55 6.11 -7.56 13.84
CA ALA A 55 6.08 -9.01 13.82
C ALA A 55 7.05 -9.64 12.81
N LEU A 56 7.15 -9.08 11.60
CA LEU A 56 7.90 -9.67 10.49
C LEU A 56 9.38 -9.27 10.51
N GLU A 57 9.68 -7.99 10.65
CA GLU A 57 11.05 -7.48 10.57
C GLU A 57 11.74 -7.51 11.94
N HIS A 58 11.00 -7.14 13.00
CA HIS A 58 11.56 -7.02 14.34
C HIS A 58 11.30 -8.24 15.24
N ARG A 59 10.51 -9.22 14.79
CA ARG A 59 10.13 -10.44 15.54
C ARG A 59 9.48 -10.14 16.91
N ILE A 60 8.82 -8.99 17.03
CA ILE A 60 8.10 -8.55 18.23
C ILE A 60 6.61 -8.85 18.04
N HIS A 61 6.12 -9.90 18.69
CA HIS A 61 4.72 -10.30 18.63
C HIS A 61 3.89 -9.66 19.74
N ILE A 62 3.00 -8.74 19.36
CA ILE A 62 2.11 -8.04 20.30
C ILE A 62 0.72 -7.88 19.70
N GLY A 63 -0.31 -7.78 20.54
CA GLY A 63 -1.68 -7.59 20.06
C GLY A 63 -1.87 -6.26 19.32
N ARG A 64 -2.54 -6.30 18.17
CA ARG A 64 -2.89 -5.11 17.35
C ARG A 64 -3.55 -3.97 18.15
N LYS A 65 -4.39 -4.29 19.14
CA LYS A 65 -5.03 -3.29 20.02
C LYS A 65 -4.01 -2.57 20.91
N ARG A 66 -2.92 -3.24 21.33
CA ARG A 66 -1.84 -2.63 22.11
C ARG A 66 -1.09 -1.61 21.26
N VAL A 67 -0.73 -1.96 20.01
CA VAL A 67 -0.11 -1.03 19.05
C VAL A 67 -0.98 0.20 18.85
N ALA A 68 -2.27 0.01 18.55
CA ALA A 68 -3.21 1.11 18.35
C ALA A 68 -3.35 2.00 19.60
N ARG A 69 -3.38 1.41 20.80
CA ARG A 69 -3.41 2.16 22.07
C ARG A 69 -2.15 2.99 22.24
N LEU A 70 -0.96 2.42 22.03
CA LEU A 70 0.31 3.11 22.22
C LEU A 70 0.52 4.23 21.19
N MET A 71 0.19 3.98 19.92
CA MET A 71 0.17 5.04 18.90
C MET A 71 -0.73 6.20 19.29
N ARG A 72 -1.94 5.91 19.78
CA ARG A 72 -2.89 6.96 20.22
C ARG A 72 -2.35 7.76 21.40
N LEU A 73 -1.75 7.11 22.39
CA LEU A 73 -1.14 7.78 23.54
C LEU A 73 0.06 8.64 23.13
N ALA A 74 0.83 8.20 22.13
CA ALA A 74 1.97 8.91 21.57
C ALA A 74 1.58 9.98 20.52
N GLY A 75 0.29 10.17 20.23
CA GLY A 75 -0.18 11.12 19.22
C GLY A 75 0.12 10.70 17.76
N LEU A 76 0.58 9.48 17.53
CA LEU A 76 0.97 8.98 16.22
C LEU A 76 -0.24 8.58 15.38
N ARG A 77 -0.26 9.04 14.13
CA ARG A 77 -1.31 8.72 13.16
C ARG A 77 -0.67 8.32 11.85
N GLY A 78 -1.16 7.23 11.25
CA GLY A 78 -0.80 6.85 9.91
C GLY A 78 -1.68 7.55 8.88
N ILE A 79 -1.18 7.67 7.65
CA ILE A 79 -1.95 8.19 6.53
C ILE A 79 -3.00 7.14 6.14
N SER A 80 -4.28 7.49 6.28
CA SER A 80 -5.37 6.69 5.75
C SER A 80 -5.62 7.10 4.30
N ARG A 81 -5.60 6.13 3.38
CA ARG A 81 -6.07 6.38 2.01
C ARG A 81 -7.54 6.79 2.04
N ARG A 82 -7.91 7.78 1.23
CA ARG A 82 -9.29 8.24 1.06
C ARG A 82 -10.21 7.04 0.80
N ARG A 83 -11.40 7.04 1.41
CA ARG A 83 -12.40 5.97 1.25
C ARG A 83 -12.56 5.64 -0.23
N PHE A 84 -12.39 4.37 -0.57
CA PHE A 84 -12.50 3.89 -1.94
C PHE A 84 -13.90 4.14 -2.48
N VAL A 85 -14.00 4.89 -3.58
CA VAL A 85 -15.23 5.05 -4.36
C VAL A 85 -15.17 4.07 -5.51
N ARG A 86 -16.16 3.18 -5.60
CA ARG A 86 -16.27 2.21 -6.69
C ARG A 86 -16.79 2.95 -7.93
N THR A 87 -15.89 3.33 -8.83
CA THR A 87 -16.28 4.05 -10.06
C THR A 87 -16.92 3.14 -11.11
N THR A 88 -16.57 1.85 -11.12
CA THR A 88 -17.02 0.91 -12.15
C THR A 88 -17.86 -0.21 -11.53
N THR A 89 -19.12 -0.28 -11.95
CA THR A 89 -19.99 -1.44 -11.72
C THR A 89 -19.74 -2.40 -12.88
N PRO A 90 -19.21 -3.61 -12.65
CA PRO A 90 -19.09 -4.64 -13.67
C PRO A 90 -20.47 -4.93 -14.26
N GLU A 91 -20.55 -5.03 -15.58
CA GLU A 91 -21.73 -5.56 -16.25
C GLU A 91 -21.97 -7.00 -15.81
N LYS A 92 -23.23 -7.35 -15.55
CA LYS A 92 -23.62 -8.64 -14.98
C LYS A 92 -23.44 -9.83 -15.93
N HIS A 93 -23.29 -9.57 -17.23
CA HIS A 93 -23.32 -10.59 -18.29
C HIS A 93 -22.03 -10.67 -19.12
N VAL A 94 -20.93 -10.08 -18.63
CA VAL A 94 -19.64 -10.19 -19.32
C VAL A 94 -19.01 -11.54 -19.02
N ILE A 95 -18.74 -12.32 -20.07
CA ILE A 95 -17.85 -13.48 -20.00
C ILE A 95 -16.46 -12.92 -19.74
N LEU A 96 -15.97 -13.09 -18.50
CA LEU A 96 -14.59 -12.72 -18.19
C LEU A 96 -13.64 -13.71 -18.87
N PRO A 97 -12.52 -13.23 -19.43
CA PRO A 97 -11.43 -14.12 -19.82
C PRO A 97 -11.02 -15.00 -18.63
N PRO A 98 -10.71 -16.28 -18.86
CA PRO A 98 -10.23 -17.15 -17.79
C PRO A 98 -8.95 -16.59 -17.17
N ASP A 99 -8.85 -16.65 -15.84
CA ASP A 99 -7.63 -16.28 -15.12
C ASP A 99 -6.59 -17.39 -15.30
N LEU A 100 -5.76 -17.26 -16.34
CA LEU A 100 -4.76 -18.26 -16.73
C LEU A 100 -3.67 -18.48 -15.67
N VAL A 101 -3.56 -17.57 -14.69
CA VAL A 101 -2.55 -17.59 -13.64
C VAL A 101 -3.16 -17.93 -12.28
N GLU A 102 -4.49 -18.04 -12.17
CA GLU A 102 -5.21 -18.35 -10.93
C GLU A 102 -4.78 -17.46 -9.75
N ARG A 103 -4.44 -16.18 -10.04
CA ARG A 103 -3.86 -15.21 -9.10
C ARG A 103 -2.51 -15.59 -8.47
N HIS A 104 -1.80 -16.57 -9.03
CA HIS A 104 -0.44 -16.94 -8.63
C HIS A 104 0.62 -16.07 -9.33
N PHE A 105 0.83 -14.85 -8.84
CA PHE A 105 1.80 -13.91 -9.42
C PHE A 105 3.26 -14.13 -8.99
N ARG A 106 3.55 -15.19 -8.22
CA ARG A 106 4.91 -15.52 -7.79
C ARG A 106 5.54 -16.48 -8.78
N ILE A 107 6.43 -15.97 -9.62
CA ILE A 107 7.22 -16.75 -10.58
C ILE A 107 8.71 -16.56 -10.29
N LEU A 108 9.48 -17.64 -10.39
CA LEU A 108 10.93 -17.67 -10.09
C LEU A 108 11.82 -17.54 -11.34
N GLU A 109 11.21 -17.49 -12.52
CA GLU A 109 11.88 -17.40 -13.82
C GLU A 109 11.55 -16.07 -14.49
N LEU A 110 12.58 -15.42 -15.03
CA LEU A 110 12.43 -14.18 -15.79
C LEU A 110 11.57 -14.40 -17.04
N ASP A 111 10.82 -13.37 -17.42
CA ASP A 111 10.17 -13.27 -18.72
C ASP A 111 9.10 -14.35 -19.00
N ARG A 112 8.67 -15.03 -17.94
CA ARG A 112 7.63 -16.07 -17.97
C ARG A 112 6.21 -15.54 -17.71
N LEU A 113 6.09 -14.43 -16.97
CA LEU A 113 4.84 -13.75 -16.71
C LEU A 113 5.08 -12.25 -16.66
N TRP A 114 4.37 -11.51 -17.50
CA TRP A 114 4.35 -10.06 -17.44
C TRP A 114 3.02 -9.58 -16.88
N VAL A 115 3.09 -8.60 -15.99
CA VAL A 115 1.94 -7.94 -15.40
C VAL A 115 1.86 -6.54 -15.99
N ALA A 116 0.77 -6.25 -16.67
CA ALA A 116 0.53 -4.95 -17.29
C ALA A 116 -0.46 -4.12 -16.49
N ASP A 117 -0.32 -2.81 -16.51
CA ASP A 117 -1.30 -1.89 -15.95
C ASP A 117 -1.36 -0.60 -16.76
N ILE A 118 -2.49 0.11 -16.67
CA ILE A 118 -2.65 1.47 -17.15
C ILE A 118 -3.03 2.36 -15.97
N THR A 119 -2.20 3.35 -15.71
CA THR A 119 -2.45 4.41 -14.73
C THR A 119 -2.58 5.75 -15.44
N TYR A 120 -3.05 6.77 -14.74
CA TYR A 120 -2.96 8.15 -15.18
C TYR A 120 -1.93 8.90 -14.32
N ILE A 121 -1.26 9.88 -14.91
CA ILE A 121 -0.28 10.76 -14.28
C ILE A 121 -0.85 12.18 -14.35
N PRO A 122 -1.08 12.84 -13.20
CA PRO A 122 -1.46 14.25 -13.19
C PRO A 122 -0.26 15.13 -13.61
N THR A 123 -0.51 16.12 -14.45
CA THR A 123 0.45 17.12 -14.91
C THR A 123 -0.13 18.52 -14.73
N TRP A 124 0.67 19.57 -14.88
CA TRP A 124 0.17 20.95 -14.81
C TRP A 124 -0.76 21.34 -15.97
N MET A 125 -0.73 20.59 -17.07
CA MET A 125 -1.57 20.82 -18.25
C MET A 125 -2.76 19.86 -18.34
N GLY A 126 -2.96 18.99 -17.34
CA GLY A 126 -4.03 17.99 -17.35
C GLY A 126 -3.58 16.65 -16.80
N PHE A 127 -3.90 15.55 -17.51
CA PHE A 127 -3.43 14.21 -17.16
C PHE A 127 -2.97 13.46 -18.40
N MET A 128 -2.06 12.53 -18.21
CA MET A 128 -1.62 11.58 -19.23
C MET A 128 -1.93 10.16 -18.77
N TYR A 129 -2.15 9.24 -19.70
CA TYR A 129 -2.22 7.81 -19.44
C TYR A 129 -0.84 7.20 -19.62
N LEU A 130 -0.44 6.35 -18.68
CA LEU A 130 0.79 5.57 -18.71
C LEU A 130 0.41 4.09 -18.71
N ALA A 131 0.75 3.37 -19.77
CA ALA A 131 0.73 1.92 -19.81
C ALA A 131 2.12 1.38 -19.45
N MET A 132 2.18 0.34 -18.62
CA MET A 132 3.42 -0.32 -18.22
C MET A 132 3.26 -1.83 -18.27
N ALA A 133 4.35 -2.53 -18.62
CA ALA A 133 4.52 -3.97 -18.48
C ALA A 133 5.69 -4.25 -17.52
N LEU A 134 5.44 -5.05 -16.49
CA LEU A 134 6.40 -5.42 -15.46
C LEU A 134 6.62 -6.93 -15.46
N ASP A 135 7.88 -7.36 -15.40
CA ASP A 135 8.21 -8.77 -15.23
C ASP A 135 7.91 -9.23 -13.80
N ALA A 136 7.10 -10.28 -13.64
CA ALA A 136 6.62 -10.74 -12.34
C ALA A 136 7.75 -11.27 -11.45
N CYS A 137 8.80 -11.85 -12.05
CA CYS A 137 9.96 -12.38 -11.32
C CYS A 137 10.87 -11.25 -10.83
N SER A 138 11.41 -10.42 -11.73
CA SER A 138 12.39 -9.37 -11.36
C SER A 138 11.76 -8.08 -10.83
N ARG A 139 10.45 -7.88 -11.02
CA ARG A 139 9.75 -6.63 -10.76
C ARG A 139 10.24 -5.45 -11.62
N LYS A 140 11.07 -5.70 -12.64
CA LYS A 140 11.56 -4.68 -13.56
C LYS A 140 10.47 -4.30 -14.56
N VAL A 141 10.33 -3.00 -14.81
CA VAL A 141 9.54 -2.49 -15.94
C VAL A 141 10.27 -2.84 -17.23
N VAL A 142 9.62 -3.62 -18.09
CA VAL A 142 10.18 -4.12 -19.34
C VAL A 142 9.66 -3.37 -20.56
N GLY A 143 8.51 -2.71 -20.44
CA GLY A 143 8.00 -1.80 -21.47
C GLY A 143 7.03 -0.80 -20.88
N TRP A 144 6.92 0.36 -21.51
CA TRP A 144 6.01 1.42 -21.12
C TRP A 144 5.70 2.34 -22.30
N ALA A 145 4.57 3.03 -22.23
CA ALA A 145 4.20 4.07 -23.19
C ALA A 145 3.30 5.10 -22.48
N MET A 146 3.28 6.34 -22.97
CA MET A 146 2.44 7.40 -22.41
C MET A 146 1.71 8.15 -23.52
N GLU A 147 0.42 8.40 -23.33
CA GLU A 147 -0.43 9.13 -24.28
C GLU A 147 -1.45 10.02 -23.54
N ASN A 148 -2.00 11.01 -24.24
CA ASN A 148 -3.11 11.81 -23.71
C ASN A 148 -4.49 11.13 -23.83
N HIS A 149 -4.54 9.89 -24.34
CA HIS A 149 -5.76 9.13 -24.57
C HIS A 149 -5.66 7.66 -24.11
N LEU A 150 -6.80 7.08 -23.73
CA LEU A 150 -6.92 5.66 -23.34
C LEU A 150 -7.36 4.79 -24.53
N ARG A 151 -6.54 4.74 -25.58
CA ARG A 151 -6.81 3.91 -26.77
C ARG A 151 -5.86 2.71 -26.82
N THR A 152 -6.17 1.75 -27.69
CA THR A 152 -5.43 0.48 -27.80
C THR A 152 -3.96 0.68 -28.16
N GLU A 153 -3.62 1.71 -28.93
CA GLU A 153 -2.24 1.96 -29.38
C GLU A 153 -1.28 2.21 -28.21
N LEU A 154 -1.76 2.83 -27.12
CA LEU A 154 -0.99 3.02 -25.89
C LEU A 154 -0.52 1.68 -25.30
N VAL A 155 -1.40 0.69 -25.28
CA VAL A 155 -1.10 -0.64 -24.72
C VAL A 155 -0.19 -1.41 -25.66
N VAL A 156 -0.46 -1.35 -26.96
CA VAL A 156 0.36 -1.99 -27.99
C VAL A 156 1.80 -1.48 -27.93
N ALA A 157 2.00 -0.16 -27.86
CA ALA A 157 3.32 0.46 -27.76
C ALA A 157 4.12 -0.03 -26.53
N ALA A 158 3.46 -0.13 -25.37
CA ALA A 158 4.12 -0.64 -24.16
C ALA A 158 4.52 -2.12 -24.29
N ILE A 159 3.70 -2.94 -24.96
CA ILE A 159 3.98 -4.37 -25.18
C ILE A 159 5.08 -4.55 -26.23
N ASP A 160 5.04 -3.81 -27.33
CA ASP A 160 6.06 -3.86 -28.38
C ASP A 160 7.43 -3.48 -27.82
N MET A 161 7.48 -2.45 -26.97
CA MET A 161 8.70 -2.08 -26.24
C MET A 161 9.20 -3.23 -25.35
N ALA A 162 8.31 -3.93 -24.64
CA ALA A 162 8.68 -5.06 -23.79
C ALA A 162 9.23 -6.25 -24.60
N LEU A 163 8.56 -6.59 -25.71
CA LEU A 163 9.00 -7.65 -26.62
C LEU A 163 10.38 -7.35 -27.22
N GLY A 164 10.60 -6.10 -27.64
CA GLY A 164 11.89 -5.65 -28.18
C GLY A 164 13.03 -5.65 -27.16
N GLN A 165 12.76 -5.56 -25.87
CA GLN A 165 13.80 -5.59 -24.83
C GLN A 165 14.16 -7.00 -24.33
N ARG A 166 13.20 -7.93 -24.33
CA ARG A 166 13.30 -9.17 -23.55
C ARG A 166 13.29 -10.46 -24.36
N HIS A 167 12.83 -10.44 -25.61
CA HIS A 167 12.76 -11.62 -26.47
C HIS A 167 12.36 -12.92 -25.74
N PRO A 168 11.22 -12.92 -25.03
CA PRO A 168 10.81 -14.04 -24.18
C PRO A 168 10.58 -15.31 -25.00
N GLN A 169 11.04 -16.46 -24.51
CA GLN A 169 10.68 -17.74 -25.08
C GLN A 169 9.30 -18.15 -24.53
N GLY A 170 8.35 -18.43 -25.42
CA GLY A 170 6.94 -18.66 -25.06
C GLY A 170 6.75 -19.77 -24.01
N HIS A 171 5.64 -19.71 -23.27
CA HIS A 171 5.33 -20.72 -22.25
C HIS A 171 4.88 -22.04 -22.91
N PRO A 172 5.44 -23.21 -22.54
CA PRO A 172 5.23 -24.47 -23.26
C PRO A 172 3.77 -24.95 -23.32
N SER A 173 2.91 -24.53 -22.38
CA SER A 173 1.47 -24.86 -22.37
C SER A 173 0.54 -23.81 -22.99
N LEU A 174 1.06 -22.67 -23.45
CA LEU A 174 0.25 -21.53 -23.94
C LEU A 174 0.63 -21.07 -25.36
N GLY A 175 1.50 -21.80 -26.05
CA GLY A 175 2.02 -21.42 -27.37
C GLY A 175 3.00 -20.23 -27.27
N PRO A 176 3.38 -19.60 -28.40
CA PRO A 176 4.43 -18.57 -28.45
C PRO A 176 4.08 -17.23 -27.76
N ARG A 177 3.03 -17.18 -26.93
CA ARG A 177 2.58 -15.96 -26.26
C ARG A 177 3.01 -15.97 -24.79
N VAL A 178 3.60 -14.85 -24.35
CA VAL A 178 3.79 -14.58 -22.92
C VAL A 178 2.43 -14.20 -22.32
N PRO A 179 2.00 -14.82 -21.22
CA PRO A 179 0.79 -14.38 -20.53
C PRO A 179 1.02 -12.96 -20.01
N ILE A 180 0.23 -12.01 -20.52
CA ILE A 180 0.16 -10.64 -20.02
C ILE A 180 -1.09 -10.54 -19.17
N HIS A 181 -0.91 -10.52 -17.84
CA HIS A 181 -2.03 -10.28 -16.94
C HIS A 181 -2.18 -8.78 -16.70
N GLN A 182 -3.30 -8.20 -17.09
CA GLN A 182 -3.62 -6.82 -16.74
C GLN A 182 -4.02 -6.75 -15.26
N PHE A 183 -3.12 -6.23 -14.42
CA PHE A 183 -3.40 -5.95 -13.02
C PHE A 183 -3.68 -4.45 -12.86
N ARG A 184 -4.94 -4.09 -12.62
CA ARG A 184 -5.32 -2.69 -12.42
C ARG A 184 -4.88 -2.19 -11.03
N LEU A 185 -3.80 -1.41 -10.90
CA LEU A 185 -3.54 -0.62 -9.68
C LEU A 185 -4.51 0.56 -9.68
N ARG A 186 -5.71 0.31 -9.13
CA ARG A 186 -6.79 1.31 -9.08
C ARG A 186 -6.39 2.48 -8.19
N GLN A 187 -5.91 3.56 -8.81
CA GLN A 187 -5.85 4.88 -8.20
C GLN A 187 -7.11 5.68 -8.55
N THR A 188 -7.60 6.43 -7.57
CA THR A 188 -8.90 7.08 -7.54
C THR A 188 -8.95 8.33 -8.43
N LEU A 189 -9.82 8.34 -9.44
CA LEU A 189 -10.19 9.56 -10.19
C LEU A 189 -10.61 10.68 -9.21
N PRO A 190 -10.17 11.93 -9.40
CA PRO A 190 -10.96 13.09 -9.02
C PRO A 190 -12.12 13.22 -10.01
N GLY A 191 -13.34 12.90 -9.57
CA GLY A 191 -14.56 13.15 -10.34
C GLY A 191 -14.90 14.64 -10.38
N ASN A 192 -15.22 15.12 -11.58
CA ASN A 192 -15.92 16.37 -11.94
C ASN A 192 -15.48 17.68 -11.26
N GLY A 193 -14.82 18.52 -12.05
CA GLY A 193 -15.20 19.93 -12.19
C GLY A 193 -14.81 20.91 -11.09
N ARG A 194 -13.81 20.61 -10.26
CA ARG A 194 -13.14 21.64 -9.46
C ARG A 194 -11.64 21.55 -9.65
N ASP A 195 -11.10 22.64 -10.17
CA ASP A 195 -9.67 22.95 -10.25
C ASP A 195 -8.97 22.61 -8.91
N PRO A 196 -8.03 21.65 -8.90
CA PRO A 196 -7.27 21.32 -7.70
C PRO A 196 -6.07 22.27 -7.47
N PHE A 197 -5.79 23.22 -8.37
CA PHE A 197 -4.66 24.15 -8.29
C PHE A 197 -5.09 25.61 -8.13
N GLY A 198 -6.29 25.85 -7.59
CA GLY A 198 -6.68 27.17 -7.11
C GLY A 198 -5.77 27.65 -5.98
N ARG A 199 -4.86 28.58 -6.31
CA ARG A 199 -3.90 29.33 -5.48
C ARG A 199 -2.51 28.71 -5.31
N PHE A 200 -1.67 28.94 -6.32
CA PHE A 200 -0.32 29.45 -6.05
C PHE A 200 -0.20 30.84 -6.66
N SER A 201 -0.68 31.84 -5.92
CA SER A 201 -0.26 33.24 -6.09
C SER A 201 0.55 33.62 -4.85
N ARG A 202 1.87 33.69 -5.01
CA ARG A 202 2.74 34.77 -4.54
C ARG A 202 3.93 34.85 -5.47
#